data_AF-A0A3D4K9Z3-F1
#
_entry.id   AF-A0A3D4K9Z3-F1
#
_cell.length_a   1.000
_cell.length_b   1.000
_cell.length_c   1.000
_cell.angle_alpha   90.00
_cell.angle_beta   90.00
_cell.angle_gamma   90.00
#
_symmetry.space_group_name_H-M   'P 1'
#
loop_
_entity.id
_entity.type
_entity.pdbx_description
1 polymer ?
#
loop_
_entity_poly.entity_id
_entity_poly.type
_entity_poly.pdbx_seq_one_letter_code
_entity_poly.pdbx_strand_id
1 'polypeptide(L)'
;MPELPEVETVRAGLEKTIKGKTIKGVFTSGKKMREMPSKSDLQKLKNTVIKNIERRSKYLLIRLSNSNILIIHLGMRGKVIFKDNNYKPQKHDHLIL
;
A
#
# COMPACT_ATOMS: atom_id res chain seq x y z
N MET A 1 -12.53 -3.81 12.02
CA MET A 1 -11.79 -2.55 12.25
C MET A 1 -10.44 -2.99 12.77
N PRO A 2 -9.39 -2.98 11.94
CA PRO A 2 -8.05 -3.31 12.41
C PRO A 2 -7.65 -2.31 13.50
N GLU A 3 -7.32 -2.83 14.67
CA GLU A 3 -6.77 -2.05 15.77
C GLU A 3 -5.24 -1.98 15.64
N LEU A 4 -4.59 -1.37 16.64
CA LEU A 4 -3.13 -1.22 16.63
C LEU A 4 -2.39 -2.56 16.46
N PRO A 5 -2.76 -3.66 17.15
CA PRO A 5 -2.07 -4.95 16.99
C PRO A 5 -2.20 -5.53 15.58
N GLU A 6 -3.36 -5.42 14.95
CA GLU A 6 -3.58 -5.92 13.59
C GLU A 6 -2.82 -5.08 12.57
N VAL A 7 -2.79 -3.75 12.72
CA VAL A 7 -2.00 -2.89 11.84
C VAL A 7 -0.50 -3.19 11.99
N GLU A 8 -0.02 -3.47 13.20
CA GLU A 8 1.37 -3.90 13.43
C GLU A 8 1.67 -5.26 12.79
N THR A 9 0.74 -6.21 12.87
CA THR A 9 0.85 -7.51 12.20
C THR A 9 0.96 -7.34 10.68
N VAL A 10 0.14 -6.47 10.10
CA VAL A 10 0.22 -6.13 8.66
C VAL A 10 1.56 -5.46 8.33
N ARG A 11 2.02 -4.51 9.17
CA ARG A 11 3.32 -3.84 8.99
C ARG A 11 4.48 -4.84 8.95
N ALA A 12 4.54 -5.77 9.92
CA ALA A 12 5.56 -6.80 9.99
C ALA A 12 5.52 -7.76 8.78
N GLY A 13 4.32 -8.17 8.37
CA GLY A 13 4.13 -9.01 7.18
C GLY A 13 4.59 -8.32 5.90
N LEU A 14 4.28 -7.03 5.75
CA LEU A 14 4.76 -6.21 4.63
C LEU A 14 6.29 -6.07 4.66
N GLU A 15 6.87 -5.75 5.82
CA GLU A 15 8.30 -5.54 5.92
C GLU A 15 9.09 -6.78 5.47
N LYS A 16 8.66 -7.97 5.90
CA LYS A 16 9.28 -9.24 5.51
C LYS A 16 9.14 -9.53 4.00
N THR A 17 8.06 -9.06 3.36
CA THR A 17 7.66 -9.55 2.03
C THR A 17 8.01 -8.59 0.89
N ILE A 18 8.01 -7.28 1.15
CA ILE A 18 8.16 -6.26 0.08
C ILE A 18 9.25 -5.22 0.32
N LYS A 19 9.92 -5.20 1.49
CA LYS A 19 11.08 -4.32 1.70
C LYS A 19 12.18 -4.65 0.67
N GLY A 20 12.76 -3.61 0.08
CA GLY A 20 13.77 -3.71 -0.98
C GLY A 20 13.20 -3.97 -2.38
N LYS A 21 11.91 -4.27 -2.55
CA LYS A 21 11.29 -4.43 -3.87
C LYS A 21 11.02 -3.10 -4.55
N THR A 22 10.96 -3.13 -5.88
CA THR A 22 10.63 -1.98 -6.73
C THR A 22 9.18 -2.05 -7.18
N ILE A 23 8.43 -0.96 -7.02
CA ILE A 23 7.06 -0.83 -7.54
C ILE A 23 7.16 -0.64 -9.05
N LYS A 24 6.74 -1.62 -9.84
CA LYS A 24 6.84 -1.58 -11.31
C LYS A 24 5.62 -0.97 -11.98
N GLY A 25 4.45 -1.16 -11.38
CA GLY A 25 3.17 -0.70 -11.92
C GLY A 25 2.30 -0.16 -10.82
N VAL A 26 1.24 0.53 -11.21
CA VAL A 26 0.18 0.91 -10.29
C VAL A 26 -1.14 0.78 -11.03
N PHE A 27 -2.04 -0.01 -10.48
CA PHE A 27 -3.42 -0.07 -10.90
C PHE A 27 -4.29 0.58 -9.83
N THR A 28 -5.27 1.38 -10.27
CA THR A 28 -6.34 1.90 -9.42
C THR A 28 -7.67 1.57 -10.07
N SER A 29 -8.66 1.13 -9.29
CA SER A 29 -10.00 0.90 -9.84
C SER A 29 -10.80 2.20 -10.04
N GLY A 30 -10.27 3.35 -9.62
CA GLY A 30 -10.95 4.65 -9.69
C GLY A 30 -12.16 4.78 -8.75
N LYS A 31 -12.44 3.75 -7.95
CA LYS A 31 -13.52 3.75 -6.97
C LYS A 31 -13.17 4.67 -5.81
N LYS A 32 -14.19 5.39 -5.31
CA LYS A 32 -14.05 6.36 -4.23
C LYS A 32 -13.41 5.73 -3.00
N MET A 33 -12.27 6.28 -2.59
CA MET A 33 -11.65 6.06 -1.28
C MET A 33 -11.93 7.29 -0.41
N ARG A 34 -11.65 7.20 0.90
CA ARG A 34 -11.81 8.35 1.81
C ARG A 34 -10.90 9.51 1.37
N GLU A 35 -9.66 9.19 1.05
CA GLU A 35 -8.70 10.08 0.42
C GLU A 35 -8.26 9.43 -0.88
N MET A 36 -8.34 10.16 -1.98
CA MET A 36 -7.98 9.64 -3.30
C MET A 36 -6.63 10.23 -3.72
N PRO A 37 -5.63 9.40 -4.03
CA PRO A 37 -4.36 9.91 -4.57
C PRO A 37 -4.62 10.55 -5.93
N SER A 38 -3.93 11.66 -6.19
CA SER A 38 -3.99 12.27 -7.51
C SER A 38 -3.29 11.38 -8.55
N LYS A 39 -3.55 11.62 -9.84
CA LYS A 39 -2.84 10.91 -10.91
C LYS A 39 -1.32 11.11 -10.80
N SER A 40 -0.87 12.31 -10.42
CA SER A 40 0.56 12.60 -10.27
C SER A 40 1.16 11.84 -9.08
N ASP A 41 0.43 11.69 -7.97
CA ASP A 41 0.89 10.88 -6.83
C ASP A 41 1.07 9.42 -7.20
N LEU A 42 0.13 8.85 -7.97
CA LEU A 42 0.26 7.47 -8.47
C LEU A 42 1.47 7.29 -9.40
N GLN A 43 1.81 8.28 -10.22
CA GLN A 43 3.00 8.23 -11.07
C GLN A 43 4.30 8.26 -10.25
N LYS A 44 4.33 9.02 -9.13
CA LYS A 44 5.50 9.07 -8.24
C LYS A 44 5.82 7.74 -7.57
N LEU A 45 4.91 6.77 -7.55
CA LEU A 45 5.14 5.43 -7.01
C LEU A 45 5.94 4.55 -7.96
N LYS A 46 5.80 4.74 -9.28
CA LYS A 46 6.43 3.86 -10.28
C LYS A 46 7.94 3.96 -10.24
N ASN A 47 8.60 2.82 -10.42
CA ASN A 47 10.06 2.67 -10.42
C ASN A 47 10.74 3.13 -9.12
N THR A 48 10.00 3.16 -8.01
CA THR A 48 10.57 3.46 -6.68
C THR A 48 10.80 2.19 -5.88
N VAL A 49 11.84 2.21 -5.05
CA VAL A 49 12.18 1.09 -4.15
C VAL A 49 11.56 1.32 -2.79
N ILE A 50 10.94 0.29 -2.22
CA ILE A 50 10.42 0.31 -0.85
C ILE A 50 11.60 0.20 0.13
N LYS A 51 11.92 1.29 0.82
CA LYS A 51 13.07 1.38 1.72
C LYS A 51 12.73 0.95 3.13
N ASN A 52 11.60 1.39 3.66
CA ASN A 52 11.17 1.05 5.01
C ASN A 52 9.65 0.98 5.12
N ILE A 53 9.16 0.26 6.13
CA ILE A 53 7.73 0.15 6.42
C ILE A 53 7.52 0.36 7.91
N GLU A 54 6.91 1.48 8.24
CA GLU A 54 6.67 1.93 9.60
C GLU A 54 5.17 1.93 9.89
N ARG A 55 4.83 2.05 11.17
CA ARG A 55 3.47 2.27 11.61
C ARG A 55 3.44 3.47 12.56
N ARG A 56 2.44 4.34 12.38
CA ARG A 56 2.09 5.38 13.35
C ARG A 56 0.61 5.27 13.65
N SER A 57 0.26 4.93 14.90
CA SER A 57 -1.13 4.63 15.27
C SER A 57 -1.73 3.59 14.32
N LYS A 58 -2.88 3.87 13.68
CA LYS A 58 -3.55 2.97 12.73
C LYS A 58 -3.14 3.18 11.26
N TYR A 59 -2.03 3.88 11.03
CA TYR A 59 -1.50 4.16 9.70
C TYR A 59 -0.24 3.34 9.43
N LEU A 60 -0.16 2.78 8.22
CA LEU A 60 1.07 2.23 7.65
C LEU A 60 1.77 3.32 6.85
N LEU A 61 3.09 3.43 7.02
CA LEU A 61 3.94 4.40 6.33
C LEU A 61 4.99 3.63 5.54
N ILE A 62 4.89 3.63 4.22
CA ILE A 62 5.84 2.97 3.32
C ILE A 62 6.76 4.04 2.76
N ARG A 63 8.04 4.03 3.18
CA ARG A 63 9.06 4.97 2.70
C ARG A 63 9.65 4.50 1.38
N LEU A 64 9.71 5.39 0.42
CA LEU A 64 10.18 5.12 -0.93
C LEU A 64 11.54 5.77 -1.19
N SER A 65 12.28 5.26 -2.17
CA SER A 65 13.62 5.75 -2.53
C SER A 65 13.66 7.17 -3.07
N ASN A 66 12.52 7.74 -3.49
CA ASN A 66 12.41 9.11 -3.97
C ASN A 66 11.95 10.09 -2.87
N SER A 67 12.21 9.77 -1.61
CA SER A 67 11.85 10.56 -0.42
C SER A 67 10.34 10.73 -0.17
N ASN A 68 9.48 10.11 -0.99
CA ASN A 68 8.04 10.08 -0.75
C ASN A 68 7.65 9.00 0.26
N ILE A 69 6.49 9.19 0.89
CA ILE A 69 5.89 8.24 1.82
C ILE A 69 4.48 7.89 1.32
N LEU A 70 4.22 6.62 1.10
CA LEU A 70 2.87 6.11 0.86
C LEU A 70 2.22 5.82 2.21
N ILE A 71 1.16 6.56 2.54
CA ILE A 71 0.41 6.43 3.78
C ILE A 71 -0.87 5.63 3.51
N ILE A 72 -1.09 4.57 4.28
CA ILE A 72 -2.26 3.69 4.14
C ILE A 72 -3.00 3.59 5.47
N HIS A 73 -4.31 3.84 5.44
CA HIS A 73 -5.22 3.60 6.56
C HIS A 73 -6.28 2.58 6.16
N LEU A 74 -6.37 1.45 6.88
CA LEU A 74 -7.24 0.33 6.50
C LEU A 74 -8.73 0.57 6.80
N GLY A 75 -9.06 1.57 7.63
CA GLY A 75 -10.45 1.86 7.97
C GLY A 75 -11.10 0.67 8.69
N MET A 76 -12.35 0.33 8.34
CA MET A 76 -13.07 -0.74 9.04
C MET A 76 -12.78 -2.14 8.47
N ARG A 77 -12.62 -2.25 7.14
CA ARG A 77 -12.54 -3.53 6.40
C ARG A 77 -11.41 -3.59 5.37
N GLY A 78 -10.58 -2.56 5.28
CA GLY A 78 -9.44 -2.56 4.38
C GLY A 78 -8.46 -3.67 4.76
N LYS A 79 -7.85 -4.27 3.75
CA LYS A 79 -6.89 -5.35 3.90
C LYS A 79 -5.82 -5.22 2.83
N VAL A 80 -4.62 -5.68 3.16
CA VAL A 80 -3.53 -5.84 2.22
C VAL A 80 -3.33 -7.33 2.00
N ILE A 81 -3.24 -7.75 0.74
CA ILE A 81 -3.08 -9.14 0.35
C ILE A 81 -1.97 -9.25 -0.68
N PHE A 82 -1.25 -10.36 -0.68
CA PHE A 82 -0.29 -10.70 -1.71
C PHE A 82 -0.94 -11.64 -2.71
N LYS A 83 -0.68 -11.40 -3.99
CA LYS A 83 -1.21 -12.17 -5.11
C LYS A 83 -0.11 -12.32 -6.16
N ASP A 84 -0.24 -13.36 -6.99
CA ASP A 84 0.70 -13.61 -8.09
C ASP A 84 0.48 -12.63 -9.25
N ASN A 85 1.48 -12.54 -10.13
CA ASN A 85 1.47 -11.60 -11.26
C ASN A 85 0.28 -11.79 -12.22
N ASN A 86 -0.33 -12.98 -12.26
CA ASN A 86 -1.48 -13.29 -13.11
C ASN A 86 -2.83 -12.91 -12.48
N TYR A 87 -2.82 -12.27 -11.31
CA TYR A 87 -4.02 -11.86 -10.60
C TYR A 87 -4.83 -10.82 -11.37
N LYS A 88 -6.14 -11.06 -11.48
CA LYS A 88 -7.09 -10.14 -12.11
C LYS A 88 -7.82 -9.32 -11.04
N PRO A 89 -7.87 -7.98 -11.15
CA PRO A 89 -8.58 -7.13 -10.20
C PRO A 89 -10.03 -7.56 -9.98
N GLN A 90 -10.44 -7.60 -8.71
CA GLN A 90 -11.77 -7.98 -8.28
C GLN A 90 -12.60 -6.75 -7.90
N LYS A 91 -13.90 -6.96 -7.65
CA LYS A 91 -14.87 -5.90 -7.33
C LYS A 91 -14.43 -4.96 -6.20
N HIS A 92 -13.68 -5.45 -5.21
CA HIS A 92 -13.29 -4.66 -4.04
C HIS A 92 -11.79 -4.30 -4.03
N ASP A 93 -11.10 -4.47 -5.14
CA ASP A 93 -9.71 -4.04 -5.27
C ASP A 93 -9.66 -2.56 -5.67
N HIS A 94 -8.95 -1.77 -4.86
CA HIS A 94 -8.85 -0.32 -5.04
C HIS A 94 -7.49 0.11 -5.60
N LEU A 95 -6.41 -0.54 -5.14
CA LEU A 95 -5.03 -0.23 -5.50
C LEU A 95 -4.23 -1.53 -5.59
N ILE A 96 -3.41 -1.68 -6.63
CA ILE A 96 -2.44 -2.77 -6.80
C ILE A 96 -1.11 -2.12 -7.21
N LEU A 97 -0.01 -2.57 -6.60
CA LEU A 97 1.37 -2.07 -6.80
C LEU A 97 2.25 -3.16 -7.38
#